data_AF-A0A8J4PMQ5-F1
#
_entry.id   AF-A0A8J4PMQ5-F1
#
_cell.length_a   1.000
_cell.length_b   1.000
_cell.length_c   1.000
_cell.angle_alpha   90.00
_cell.angle_beta   90.00
_cell.angle_gamma   90.00
#
_symmetry.space_group_name_H-M   'P 1'
#
loop_
_entity.id
_entity.type
_entity.pdbx_description
1 polymer ?
#
loop_
_entity_poly.entity_id
_entity_poly.type
_entity_poly.pdbx_seq_one_letter_code
_entity_poly.pdbx_strand_id
1 'polypeptide(L)' 'MDKYTIESLIGEGTYGIVSKGIVKETGQIVAIKKIRKILLANQTDDGVNFSAIREIKVLQELNHDNI' A
#
# COMPACT_ATOMS: atom_id res chain seq x y z
N MET A 1 -0.38 -9.62 -8.42
CA MET A 1 -1.20 -8.45 -8.81
C MET A 1 -2.38 -8.86 -9.69
N ASP A 2 -2.55 -10.15 -9.95
CA ASP A 2 -3.45 -10.64 -11.02
C ASP A 2 -4.93 -10.46 -10.72
N LYS A 3 -5.30 -10.23 -9.46
CA LYS A 3 -6.67 -9.93 -9.00
C LYS A 3 -7.13 -8.50 -9.30
N TYR A 4 -6.21 -7.60 -9.65
CA TYR A 4 -6.51 -6.19 -9.82
C TYR A 4 -6.10 -5.70 -11.21
N THR A 5 -6.88 -4.79 -11.77
CA THR A 5 -6.49 -3.95 -12.91
C THR A 5 -6.02 -2.62 -12.35
N ILE A 6 -4.76 -2.24 -12.59
CA ILE A 6 -4.21 -0.95 -12.18
C ILE A 6 -4.53 0.07 -13.27
N GLU A 7 -5.15 1.19 -12.91
CA GLU A 7 -5.56 2.21 -13.89
C GLU A 7 -4.57 3.38 -13.93
N SER A 8 -4.59 4.24 -12.90
CA SER A 8 -3.84 5.50 -12.90
C SER A 8 -3.14 5.75 -11.58
N LEU A 9 -2.07 6.54 -11.63
CA LEU A 9 -1.41 7.10 -10.46
C LEU A 9 -2.31 8.16 -9.81
N ILE A 10 -2.59 8.04 -8.51
CA ILE A 10 -3.39 9.03 -7.77
C ILE A 10 -2.61 9.76 -6.68
N GLY A 11 -1.42 9.28 -6.31
CA GLY A 11 -0.55 10.02 -5.40
C GLY A 11 0.84 9.40 -5.28
N GLU A 12 1.82 10.25 -4.98
CA GLU A 12 3.18 9.85 -4.61
C GLU A 12 3.51 10.45 -3.24
N GLY A 13 3.94 9.61 -2.31
CA GLY A 13 4.41 10.03 -1.01
C GLY A 13 5.83 9.54 -0.75
N THR A 14 6.41 10.00 0.36
CA THR A 14 7.77 9.65 0.81
C THR A 14 8.01 8.13 0.83
N TYR A 15 6.97 7.36 1.15
CA TYR A 15 7.07 5.91 1.38
C TYR A 15 6.53 5.05 0.24
N GLY A 16 6.01 5.64 -0.84
CA GLY A 16 5.40 4.84 -1.89
C GLY A 16 4.53 5.59 -2.87
N ILE A 17 3.93 4.80 -3.76
CA ILE A 17 3.07 5.24 -4.84
C ILE A 17 1.67 4.70 -4.58
N VAL A 18 0.64 5.53 -4.74
CA VAL A 18 -0.76 5.14 -4.63
C VAL A 18 -1.39 5.19 -6.02
N SER A 19 -1.94 4.07 -6.47
CA SER A 19 -2.64 3.96 -7.74
C SER A 19 -4.11 3.62 -7.54
N LYS A 20 -4.97 4.12 -8.42
CA LYS A 20 -6.34 3.62 -8.56
C LYS A 20 -6.30 2.24 -9.21
N GLY A 21 -7.09 1.31 -8.69
CA GLY A 21 -7.27 -0.01 -9.26
C GLY A 21 -8.70 -0.50 -9.17
N ILE A 22 -8.98 -1.58 -9.88
CA ILE A 22 -10.28 -2.25 -9.90
C ILE A 22 -10.08 -3.71 -9.56
N VAL A 23 -10.84 -4.23 -8.61
CA VAL A 23 -10.90 -5.68 -8.32
C VAL A 23 -11.58 -6.36 -9.49
N LYS A 24 -10.89 -7.29 -10.18
CA LYS A 24 -11.41 -7.91 -11.41
C LYS A 24 -12.70 -8.71 -11.21
N GLU A 25 -12.85 -9.33 -10.04
CA GLU A 25 -14.00 -10.18 -9.72
C GLU A 25 -15.26 -9.37 -9.39
N THR A 26 -15.12 -8.25 -8.65
CA THR A 26 -16.26 -7.49 -8.12
C THR A 26 -16.50 -6.17 -8.85
N GLY A 27 -15.54 -5.69 -9.64
CA GLY A 27 -15.57 -4.35 -10.23
C GLY A 27 -15.34 -3.23 -9.20
N GLN A 28 -15.04 -3.55 -7.94
CA GLN A 28 -14.85 -2.56 -6.90
C GLN A 28 -13.60 -1.69 -7.17
N ILE A 29 -13.79 -0.37 -7.12
CA ILE A 29 -12.70 0.60 -7.22
C ILE A 29 -11.98 0.66 -5.87
N VAL A 30 -10.65 0.55 -5.90
CA VAL A 30 -9.78 0.55 -4.72
C VAL A 30 -8.55 1.43 -4.93
N ALA A 31 -7.95 1.89 -3.83
CA ALA A 31 -6.62 2.50 -3.83
C ALA A 31 -5.57 1.46 -3.47
N ILE A 32 -4.49 1.38 -4.26
CA ILE A 32 -3.39 0.42 -4.08
C ILE A 32 -2.13 1.21 -3.70
N LYS A 33 -1.73 1.13 -2.42
CA LYS A 33 -0.49 1.74 -1.91
C LYS A 33 0.68 0.77 -2.09
N LYS A 34 1.54 1.01 -3.08
CA LYS A 34 2.79 0.28 -3.29
C LYS A 34 3.89 0.90 -2.44
N ILE A 35 4.25 0.22 -1.35
CA ILE A 35 5.33 0.65 -0.46
C ILE A 35 6.68 0.46 -1.18
N ARG A 36 7.49 1.53 -1.25
CA ARG A 36 8.88 1.43 -1.69
C ARG A 36 9.65 0.74 -0.58
N LYS A 37 10.32 -0.39 -0.87
CA LYS A 37 11.32 -0.93 0.04
C LYS A 37 12.45 0.09 0.14
N ILE A 38 12.48 0.85 1.24
CA ILE A 38 13.63 1.71 1.53
C ILE A 38 14.74 0.77 1.95
N LEU A 39 15.68 0.53 1.03
CA LEU A 39 16.99 -0.02 1.35
C LEU A 39 17.66 0.99 2.26
N LEU A 40 17.47 0.85 3.58
CA LEU A 40 18.22 1.59 4.59
C LEU A 40 19.66 1.11 4.53
N ALA A 41 20.45 1.64 3.60
CA ALA A 41 21.91 1.78 3.53
C ALA A 41 22.86 0.66 4.03
N ASN A 42 22.38 -0.47 4.53
CA ASN A 42 23.15 -1.59 5.04
C ASN A 42 22.48 -2.87 4.51
N GLN A 43 23.18 -3.52 3.60
CA GLN A 43 22.73 -4.57 2.68
C GLN A 43 22.40 -5.92 3.34
N THR A 44 21.73 -5.97 4.51
CA THR A 44 21.53 -7.25 5.22
C THR A 44 20.14 -7.51 5.76
N ASP A 45 19.21 -6.54 5.75
CA ASP A 45 17.82 -6.80 6.13
C ASP A 45 16.90 -6.70 4.92
N ASP A 46 16.46 -7.85 4.42
CA ASP A 46 15.31 -8.04 3.52
C ASP A 46 13.97 -7.62 4.17
N GLY A 47 14.01 -6.73 5.16
CA GLY A 47 12.92 -6.34 6.02
C GLY A 47 11.94 -5.36 5.37
N VAL A 48 10.67 -5.50 5.71
CA VAL A 48 9.66 -4.47 5.49
C VAL A 48 9.91 -3.34 6.49
N ASN A 49 9.86 -2.08 6.06
CA ASN A 49 10.02 -0.92 6.94
C ASN A 49 9.04 -1.01 8.13
N PHE A 50 9.54 -0.93 9.37
CA PHE A 50 8.71 -0.99 10.59
C PHE A 50 7.56 0.01 10.59
N SER A 51 7.73 1.16 9.93
CA SER A 51 6.68 2.17 9.79
C SER A 51 5.49 1.62 9.00
N ALA A 52 5.75 0.84 7.93
CA ALA A 52 4.70 0.20 7.14
C ALA A 52 4.00 -0.91 7.93
N ILE A 53 4.74 -1.69 8.72
CA ILE A 53 4.15 -2.71 9.61
C ILE A 53 3.23 -2.06 10.64
N ARG A 54 3.68 -0.97 11.28
CA ARG A 54 2.88 -0.21 12.24
C ARG A 54 1.62 0.35 11.59
N GLU A 55 1.74 0.94 10.40
CA GLU A 55 0.59 1.46 9.64
C GLU A 55 -0.45 0.37 9.37
N ILE A 56 -0.02 -0.81 8.90
CA ILE A 56 -0.93 -1.94 8.65
C ILE A 56 -1.65 -2.37 9.92
N LYS A 57 -0.93 -2.54 11.04
CA LYS A 57 -1.54 -2.97 12.31
C LYS A 57 -2.57 -1.97 12.82
N VAL A 58 -2.24 -0.68 12.78
CA VAL A 58 -3.17 0.38 13.19
C VAL A 58 -4.41 0.37 12.30
N LEU A 59 -4.26 0.30 10.98
CA LEU A 59 -5.39 0.26 10.06
C LEU A 59 -6.24 -1.02 10.17
N GLN A 60 -5.66 -2.14 10.60
CA GLN A 60 -6.41 -3.38 10.85
C GLN A 60 -7.27 -3.32 12.12
N GLU A 61 -6.88 -2.52 13.10
CA GLU A 61 -7.60 -2.35 14.36
C GLU A 61 -8.61 -1.19 14.32
N LEU A 62 -8.49 -0.28 13.34
CA LEU A 62 -9.39 0.84 13.16
C LEU A 62 -10.65 0.42 12.38
N ASN A 63 -11.81 0.60 13.00
CA ASN A 63 -13.11 0.45 12.37
C ASN A 63 -14.00 1.62 12.79
N HIS A 64 -13.95 2.71 12.02
CA HIS A 64 -14.66 3.95 12.31
C HIS A 64 -15.02 4.67 11.00
N ASP A 65 -16.24 5.17 10.85
CA ASP A 65 -16.75 5.73 9.57
C ASP A 65 -15.94 6.90 8.99
N ASN A 66 -15.12 7.56 9.82
CA ASN A 66 -14.28 8.68 9.41
C ASN A 66 -12.81 8.32 9.18
N ILE A 67 -12.45 7.03 9.21
CA ILE A 67 -11.09 6.55 8.98
C ILE A 67 -11.11 5.35 8.01
#